data_AF-A0A496P7W3-F1
#
_entry.id   AF-A0A496P7W3-F1
#
_cell.length_a   1.000
_cell.length_b   1.000
_cell.length_c   1.000
_cell.angle_alpha   90.00
_cell.angle_beta   90.00
_cell.angle_gamma   90.00
#
_symmetry.space_group_name_H-M   'P 1'
#
loop_
_entity.id
_entity.type
_entity.pdbx_description
1 polymer ?
#
loop_
_entity_poly.entity_id
_entity_poly.type
_entity_poly.pdbx_seq_one_letter_code
_entity_poly.pdbx_strand_id
1 'polypeptide(L)'
;MSDLGNKEIMAQNLQRLMDSRGIGRNKLCADLGFKYTTLTDWLKGNTYPRIDKIEMMANYFHVPKSELVERQDKTEEEYYLDKEAAEFAEYLRTRPGARMLFSAAKDISKEDLEKAVEYIELLKLKNK
;
A
#
# COMPACT_ATOMS: atom_id res chain seq x y z
N MET A 1 5.42 19.49 -16.98
CA MET A 1 4.47 18.52 -16.38
C MET A 1 4.72 17.18 -17.07
N SER A 2 4.97 16.06 -16.42
CA SER A 2 5.42 15.73 -15.07
C SER A 2 6.37 14.55 -15.27
N ASP A 3 7.33 14.35 -14.37
CA ASP A 3 8.22 13.19 -14.35
C ASP A 3 7.43 11.93 -13.90
N LEU A 4 6.33 11.62 -14.60
CA LEU A 4 5.33 10.54 -14.44
C LEU A 4 4.90 10.09 -13.02
N GLY A 5 5.31 10.75 -11.94
CA GLY A 5 5.09 10.27 -10.58
C GLY A 5 5.96 9.07 -10.19
N ASN A 6 6.85 8.61 -11.07
CA ASN A 6 7.60 7.37 -10.87
C ASN A 6 8.64 7.51 -9.74
N LYS A 7 9.25 8.69 -9.61
CA LYS A 7 10.20 8.98 -8.53
C LYS A 7 9.50 9.05 -7.18
N GLU A 8 8.32 9.66 -7.15
CA GLU A 8 7.48 9.75 -5.97
C GLU A 8 6.98 8.37 -5.54
N ILE A 9 6.55 7.54 -6.49
CA ILE A 9 6.15 6.13 -6.23
C ILE A 9 7.33 5.36 -5.65
N MET A 10 8.51 5.43 -6.27
CA MET A 10 9.71 4.77 -5.76
C MET A 10 10.06 5.25 -4.35
N ALA A 11 10.03 6.56 -4.10
CA ALA A 11 10.32 7.14 -2.80
C ALA A 11 9.36 6.63 -1.72
N GLN A 12 8.05 6.67 -2.00
CA GLN A 12 7.00 6.22 -1.08
C GLN A 12 7.10 4.73 -0.80
N ASN A 13 7.26 3.92 -1.84
CA ASN A 13 7.38 2.47 -1.71
C ASN A 13 8.62 2.05 -0.94
N LEU A 14 9.77 2.68 -1.23
CA LEU A 14 11.01 2.40 -0.51
C LEU A 14 10.89 2.77 0.96
N GLN A 15 10.30 3.94 1.27
CA GLN A 15 10.06 4.37 2.65
C GLN A 15 9.11 3.39 3.37
N ARG A 16 8.00 2.99 2.73
CA ARG A 16 7.05 1.98 3.26
C ARG A 16 7.73 0.65 3.57
N LEU A 17 8.57 0.15 2.68
CA LEU A 17 9.30 -1.12 2.89
C LEU A 17 10.30 -1.00 4.04
N MET A 18 10.98 0.14 4.17
CA MET A 18 11.86 0.42 5.30
C MET A 18 11.10 0.43 6.63
N ASP A 19 9.96 1.13 6.69
CA ASP A 19 9.16 1.28 7.90
C ASP A 19 8.52 -0.05 8.32
N SER A 20 7.93 -0.79 7.38
CA SER A 20 7.31 -2.10 7.65
C SER A 20 8.29 -3.17 8.16
N ARG A 21 9.60 -2.96 7.96
CA ARG A 21 10.66 -3.87 8.43
C ARG A 21 11.50 -3.28 9.56
N GLY A 22 11.23 -2.04 9.99
CA GLY A 22 12.01 -1.35 11.01
C GLY A 22 13.46 -1.10 10.59
N ILE A 23 13.72 -0.90 9.29
CA ILE A 23 15.07 -0.76 8.73
C ILE A 23 15.37 0.72 8.51
N GLY A 24 16.32 1.27 9.28
CA GLY A 24 16.79 2.64 9.09
C GLY A 24 17.71 2.82 7.88
N ARG A 25 17.81 4.06 7.38
CA ARG A 25 18.65 4.44 6.23
C ARG A 25 20.11 4.00 6.36
N ASN A 26 20.70 4.18 7.54
CA ASN A 26 22.08 3.79 7.82
C ASN A 26 22.29 2.28 7.67
N LYS A 27 21.35 1.48 8.18
CA LYS A 27 21.40 0.02 8.05
C LYS A 27 21.28 -0.40 6.60
N LEU A 28 20.30 0.14 5.86
CA LEU A 28 20.12 -0.17 4.45
C LEU A 28 21.36 0.20 3.62
N CYS A 29 21.96 1.36 3.89
CA CYS A 29 23.19 1.78 3.23
C CYS A 29 24.37 0.85 3.52
N ALA A 30 24.54 0.43 4.78
CA ALA A 30 25.59 -0.48 5.19
C ALA A 30 25.41 -1.86 4.55
N ASP A 31 24.20 -2.41 4.58
CA ASP A 31 23.90 -3.75 4.10
C ASP A 31 23.99 -3.86 2.56
N LEU A 32 23.64 -2.80 1.83
CA LEU A 32 23.67 -2.76 0.36
C LEU A 32 24.88 -2.04 -0.25
N GLY A 33 25.75 -1.46 0.58
CA GLY A 33 26.90 -0.67 0.13
C GLY A 33 26.52 0.62 -0.59
N PHE A 34 25.37 1.22 -0.28
CA PHE A 34 24.93 2.48 -0.89
C PHE A 34 25.50 3.69 -0.16
N LYS A 35 25.75 4.77 -0.91
CA LYS A 35 26.03 6.07 -0.29
C LYS A 35 24.76 6.62 0.35
N TYR A 36 24.90 7.16 1.57
CA TYR A 36 23.78 7.73 2.31
C TYR A 36 23.07 8.86 1.56
N THR A 37 23.85 9.71 0.88
CA THR A 37 23.32 10.81 0.06
C THR A 37 22.46 10.29 -1.09
N THR A 38 22.93 9.26 -1.79
CA THR A 38 22.19 8.62 -2.89
C THR A 38 20.87 8.03 -2.43
N LEU A 39 20.86 7.26 -1.33
CA LEU A 39 19.62 6.72 -0.77
C LEU A 39 18.66 7.85 -0.35
N THR A 40 19.20 8.93 0.25
CA THR A 40 18.39 10.08 0.66
C THR A 40 17.76 10.79 -0.54
N ASP A 41 18.48 10.91 -1.65
CA ASP A 41 17.93 11.49 -2.88
C ASP A 41 16.82 10.62 -3.49
N TRP A 42 16.93 9.29 -3.42
CA TRP A 42 15.84 8.39 -3.84
C TRP A 42 14.61 8.53 -2.93
N LEU A 43 14.80 8.58 -1.61
CA LEU A 43 13.71 8.76 -0.64
C LEU A 43 13.03 10.13 -0.73
N LYS A 44 13.70 11.14 -1.28
CA LYS A 44 13.12 12.47 -1.55
C LYS A 44 12.49 12.57 -2.95
N GLY A 45 12.65 11.54 -3.79
CA GLY A 45 12.22 11.59 -5.20
C GLY A 45 13.07 12.53 -6.07
N ASN A 46 14.24 12.98 -5.61
CA ASN A 46 15.13 13.85 -6.37
C ASN A 46 15.71 13.12 -7.60
N THR A 47 16.09 11.86 -7.40
CA THR A 47 16.67 11.01 -8.45
C THR A 47 16.01 9.63 -8.44
N TYR A 48 16.16 8.89 -9.53
CA TYR A 48 15.59 7.55 -9.68
C TYR A 48 16.72 6.49 -9.65
N PRO A 49 16.61 5.40 -8.87
CA PRO A 49 17.59 4.33 -8.84
C PRO A 49 17.65 3.59 -10.19
N ARG A 50 18.85 3.12 -10.55
CA ARG A 50 19.06 2.27 -11.73
C ARG A 50 18.52 0.85 -11.46
N ILE A 51 18.23 0.10 -12.52
CA ILE A 51 17.58 -1.22 -12.42
C ILE A 51 18.34 -2.21 -11.54
N ASP A 52 19.68 -2.17 -11.54
CA ASP A 52 20.53 -3.00 -10.67
C ASP A 52 20.30 -2.67 -9.19
N LYS A 53 20.13 -1.39 -8.85
CA LYS A 53 19.86 -0.96 -7.46
C LYS A 53 18.45 -1.31 -7.02
N ILE A 54 17.48 -1.22 -7.93
CA ILE A 54 16.11 -1.67 -7.67
C ILE A 54 16.10 -3.17 -7.39
N GLU A 55 16.82 -3.97 -8.17
CA GLU A 55 16.94 -5.41 -7.94
C GLU A 55 17.64 -5.75 -6.62
N MET A 56 18.72 -5.05 -6.26
CA MET A 56 19.36 -5.21 -4.96
C MET A 56 18.40 -4.93 -3.79
N MET A 57 17.64 -3.83 -3.86
CA MET A 57 16.65 -3.50 -2.83
C MET A 57 15.52 -4.54 -2.78
N ALA A 58 14.98 -4.94 -3.93
CA ALA A 58 13.92 -5.94 -4.02
C ALA A 58 14.35 -7.27 -3.37
N ASN A 59 15.57 -7.74 -3.67
CA ASN A 59 16.14 -8.95 -3.09
C ASN A 59 16.35 -8.81 -1.58
N TYR A 60 16.85 -7.66 -1.11
CA TYR A 60 17.05 -7.39 0.30
C TYR A 60 15.75 -7.36 1.11
N PHE A 61 14.69 -6.79 0.55
CA PHE A 61 13.37 -6.80 1.18
C PHE A 61 12.57 -8.09 0.95
N HIS A 62 13.06 -9.01 0.11
CA HIS A 62 12.38 -10.23 -0.32
C HIS A 62 11.01 -9.95 -0.96
N VAL A 63 10.98 -9.02 -1.91
CA VAL A 63 9.77 -8.60 -2.64
C VAL A 63 10.02 -8.56 -4.15
N PRO A 64 9.01 -8.68 -5.01
CA PRO A 64 9.18 -8.43 -6.43
C PRO A 64 9.52 -6.95 -6.71
N LYS A 65 10.16 -6.67 -7.84
CA LYS A 65 10.53 -5.28 -8.24
C LYS A 65 9.32 -4.35 -8.33
N SER A 66 8.13 -4.88 -8.65
CA SER A 66 6.86 -4.14 -8.67
C SER A 66 6.55 -3.45 -7.34
N GLU A 67 6.92 -4.04 -6.20
CA GLU A 67 6.73 -3.44 -4.88
C GLU A 67 7.51 -2.13 -4.67
N LEU A 68 8.52 -1.87 -5.50
CA LEU A 68 9.30 -0.63 -5.50
C LEU A 68 8.83 0.32 -6.61
N VAL A 69 8.49 -0.17 -7.80
CA VAL A 69 8.32 0.68 -8.99
C VAL A 69 6.87 0.96 -9.37
N GLU A 70 5.92 0.11 -8.97
CA GLU A 70 4.53 0.26 -9.33
C GLU A 70 3.78 1.07 -8.28
N ARG A 71 2.76 1.82 -8.72
CA ARG A 71 1.84 2.44 -7.80
C ARG A 71 1.16 1.31 -7.04
N GLN A 72 1.42 1.26 -5.74
CA GLN A 72 0.60 0.48 -4.84
C GLN A 72 -0.75 1.19 -4.85
N ASP A 73 -1.76 0.59 -5.49
CA ASP A 73 -3.12 1.10 -5.41
C ASP A 73 -3.38 1.36 -3.94
N LYS A 74 -3.69 2.63 -3.66
CA LYS A 74 -3.78 3.20 -2.33
C LYS A 74 -4.35 2.15 -1.39
N THR A 75 -3.64 1.86 -0.30
CA THR A 75 -4.27 1.19 0.83
C THR A 75 -5.62 1.86 1.03
N GLU A 76 -6.68 1.05 1.14
CA GLU A 76 -8.07 1.49 1.25
C GLU A 76 -8.30 2.47 2.43
N GLU A 77 -7.27 2.78 3.21
CA GLU A 77 -7.18 3.88 4.17
C GLU A 77 -7.70 5.22 3.61
N GLU A 78 -7.60 5.50 2.30
CA GLU A 78 -8.16 6.73 1.71
C GLU A 78 -9.61 6.59 1.20
N TYR A 79 -10.22 5.39 1.26
CA TYR A 79 -11.63 5.16 0.94
C TYR A 79 -12.57 5.52 2.11
N TYR A 80 -12.05 5.52 3.33
CA TYR A 80 -12.82 5.73 4.55
C TYR A 80 -12.51 7.10 5.13
N LEU A 81 -13.53 7.97 5.20
CA LEU A 81 -13.44 9.28 5.86
C LEU A 81 -13.29 9.17 7.38
N ASP A 82 -13.62 8.00 7.92
CA ASP A 82 -13.61 7.69 9.34
C ASP A 82 -12.56 6.63 9.66
N LYS A 83 -11.76 6.89 10.69
CA LYS A 83 -10.62 6.04 11.08
C LYS A 83 -11.09 4.70 11.65
N GLU A 84 -12.20 4.69 12.39
CA GLU A 84 -12.74 3.45 12.97
C GLU A 84 -13.31 2.54 11.87
N ALA A 85 -13.93 3.13 10.85
CA ALA A 85 -14.36 2.41 9.65
C ALA A 85 -13.18 1.81 8.87
N ALA A 86 -12.06 2.54 8.76
CA ALA A 86 -10.84 2.02 8.14
C ALA A 86 -10.25 0.83 8.93
N GLU A 87 -10.17 0.95 10.25
CA GLU A 87 -9.69 -0.12 11.14
C GLU A 87 -10.61 -1.36 11.07
N PHE A 88 -11.92 -1.16 10.98
CA PHE A 88 -12.87 -2.26 10.84
C PHE A 88 -12.81 -2.93 9.47
N ALA A 89 -12.65 -2.17 8.38
CA ALA A 89 -12.45 -2.72 7.05
C ALA A 89 -11.18 -3.58 7.00
N GLU A 90 -10.08 -3.10 7.59
CA GLU A 90 -8.84 -3.86 7.68
C GLU A 90 -8.98 -5.11 8.56
N TYR A 91 -9.74 -5.02 9.65
CA TYR A 91 -10.12 -6.18 10.46
C TYR A 91 -10.89 -7.23 9.66
N LEU A 92 -11.89 -6.82 8.88
CA LEU A 92 -12.68 -7.73 8.04
C LEU A 92 -11.81 -8.40 6.96
N ARG A 93 -10.90 -7.63 6.39
CA ARG A 93 -9.96 -8.09 5.37
C ARG A 93 -8.89 -9.01 5.95
N THR A 94 -8.43 -8.86 7.18
CA THR A 94 -7.29 -9.63 7.71
C THR A 94 -7.70 -10.87 8.49
N ARG A 95 -8.94 -10.97 8.98
CA ARG A 95 -9.43 -12.16 9.67
C ARG A 95 -10.06 -13.19 8.72
N PRO A 96 -9.66 -14.48 8.79
CA PRO A 96 -10.21 -15.55 7.95
C PRO A 96 -11.74 -15.64 8.00
N GLY A 97 -12.36 -15.55 9.19
CA GLY A 97 -13.81 -15.64 9.34
C GLY A 97 -14.60 -14.46 8.77
N ALA A 98 -13.97 -13.29 8.61
CA ALA A 98 -14.61 -12.12 8.02
C ALA A 98 -14.39 -12.04 6.50
N ARG A 99 -13.22 -12.45 5.99
CA ARG A 99 -13.05 -12.80 4.57
C ARG A 99 -14.08 -13.84 4.11
N MET A 100 -14.40 -14.79 4.99
CA MET A 100 -15.41 -15.81 4.71
C MET A 100 -16.79 -15.23 4.41
N LEU A 101 -17.16 -14.05 4.95
CA LEU A 101 -18.43 -13.38 4.62
C LEU A 101 -18.44 -12.86 3.18
N PHE A 102 -17.32 -12.33 2.70
CA PHE A 102 -17.19 -11.91 1.30
C PHE A 102 -17.14 -13.09 0.34
N SER A 103 -16.51 -14.21 0.73
CA SER A 103 -16.57 -15.44 -0.07
C SER A 103 -17.91 -16.16 0.00
N ALA A 104 -18.64 -16.06 1.12
CA ALA A 104 -19.99 -16.62 1.28
C ALA A 104 -21.02 -15.81 0.47
N ALA A 105 -20.76 -14.53 0.24
CA ALA A 105 -21.54 -13.71 -0.68
C ALA A 105 -21.32 -14.10 -2.16
N LYS A 106 -20.42 -15.03 -2.49
CA LYS A 106 -20.25 -15.52 -3.87
C LYS A 106 -21.53 -16.13 -4.44
N ASP A 107 -22.35 -16.72 -3.58
CA ASP A 107 -23.62 -17.37 -3.94
C ASP A 107 -24.84 -16.48 -3.65
N ILE A 108 -24.63 -15.21 -3.27
CA ILE A 108 -25.72 -14.25 -3.09
C ILE A 108 -26.23 -13.76 -4.45
N SER A 109 -27.53 -13.55 -4.57
CA SER A 109 -28.10 -12.98 -5.79
C SER A 109 -27.65 -11.52 -5.95
N LYS A 110 -27.59 -11.05 -7.20
CA LYS A 110 -27.32 -9.63 -7.51
C LYS A 110 -28.28 -8.71 -6.74
N GLU A 111 -29.55 -9.10 -6.66
CA GLU A 111 -30.64 -8.32 -6.07
C GLU A 111 -30.49 -8.17 -4.55
N ASP A 112 -29.99 -9.21 -3.87
CA ASP A 112 -29.73 -9.16 -2.43
C ASP A 112 -28.43 -8.41 -2.10
N LEU A 113 -27.44 -8.47 -3.00
CA LEU A 113 -26.25 -7.62 -2.89
C LEU A 113 -26.60 -6.14 -3.08
N GLU A 114 -27.49 -5.81 -4.02
CA GLU A 114 -28.01 -4.45 -4.23
C GLU A 114 -28.72 -3.93 -2.98
N LYS A 115 -29.56 -4.75 -2.31
CA LYS A 115 -30.19 -4.38 -1.03
C LYS A 115 -29.16 -4.12 0.07
N ALA A 116 -28.09 -4.91 0.13
CA ALA A 116 -27.02 -4.68 1.10
C ALA A 116 -26.30 -3.35 0.83
N VAL A 117 -26.06 -3.01 -0.44
CA VAL A 117 -25.49 -1.71 -0.85
C VAL A 117 -26.44 -0.56 -0.50
N GLU A 118 -27.72 -0.65 -0.83
CA GLU A 118 -28.74 0.36 -0.47
C GLU A 118 -28.78 0.59 1.05
N TYR A 119 -28.73 -0.48 1.85
CA TYR A 119 -28.71 -0.37 3.29
C TYR A 119 -27.47 0.38 3.80
N ILE A 120 -26.29 0.10 3.22
CA ILE A 120 -25.05 0.82 3.53
C ILE A 120 -25.17 2.30 3.15
N GLU A 121 -25.72 2.63 1.97
CA GLU A 121 -25.92 4.02 1.53
C GLU A 121 -26.89 4.78 2.45
N LEU A 122 -27.97 4.13 2.89
CA LEU A 122 -28.93 4.69 3.83
C LEU A 122 -28.24 5.02 5.17
N LEU A 123 -27.40 4.12 5.69
CA LEU A 123 -26.62 4.37 6.91
C LEU A 123 -25.65 5.55 6.73
N LYS A 124 -25.02 5.70 5.57
CA LYS A 124 -24.16 6.87 5.26
C LYS A 124 -24.94 8.18 5.30
N LEU A 125 -26.17 8.21 4.81
CA LEU A 125 -27.02 9.41 4.83
C LEU A 125 -27.47 9.80 6.24
N LYS A 126 -27.66 8.81 7.13
CA LYS A 126 -28.07 9.05 8.53
C LYS A 126 -26.96 9.59 9.42
N ASN A 127 -25.70 9.34 9.05
CA ASN A 127 -24.51 9.73 9.82
C ASN A 127 -23.76 10.93 9.19
N LYS A 128 -24.40 11.67 8.27
CA LYS A 128 -23.99 12.99 7.81
C LYS A 128 -24.61 14.07 8.69
#